data_AF-A0A511QSJ7-F1
#
_entry.id   AF-A0A511QSJ7-F1
#
_cell.length_a   1.000
_cell.length_b   1.000
_cell.length_c   1.000
_cell.angle_alpha   90.00
_cell.angle_beta   90.00
_cell.angle_gamma   90.00
#
_symmetry.space_group_name_H-M   'P 1'
#
loop_
_entity.id
_entity.type
_entity.pdbx_description
1 polymer ?
#
loop_
_entity_poly.entity_id
_entity_poly.type
_entity_poly.pdbx_seq_one_letter_code
_entity_poly.pdbx_strand_id
1 'polypeptide(L)'
;MLVTKKIGIQPSIISTSLFTFTNSFNAEVLSYCDYLLYSPSQNLVSVFSLSINIIQEHVVLVGEWYTRPAMHRFQSDLYRHLLEKNEKAALSMEQFIRPEQLTLDRYLNSEIG
;
A
#
# COMPACT_ATOMS: atom_id res chain seq x y z
N MET A 1 -6.39 11.95 -15.40
CA MET A 1 -7.78 12.24 -15.01
C MET A 1 -7.96 11.75 -13.59
N LEU A 2 -8.04 12.67 -12.63
CA LEU A 2 -8.12 12.38 -11.20
C LEU A 2 -9.48 11.74 -10.88
N VAL A 3 -9.50 10.56 -10.28
CA VAL A 3 -10.70 10.05 -9.60
C VAL A 3 -10.34 9.93 -8.12
N THR A 4 -10.56 11.01 -7.38
CA THR A 4 -10.51 10.97 -5.91
C THR A 4 -11.86 10.47 -5.42
N LYS A 5 -11.95 9.19 -5.05
CA LYS A 5 -13.11 8.69 -4.29
C LYS A 5 -13.01 9.23 -2.86
N LYS A 6 -13.69 10.34 -2.61
CA LYS A 6 -13.89 10.90 -1.27
C LYS A 6 -14.93 10.01 -0.57
N ILE A 7 -14.47 9.07 0.25
CA ILE A 7 -15.35 8.16 0.99
C ILE A 7 -15.95 8.94 2.17
N GLY A 8 -17.16 9.48 1.97
CA GLY A 8 -18.03 9.96 3.04
C GLY A 8 -19.08 8.89 3.32
N ILE A 9 -19.22 8.48 4.59
CA ILE A 9 -20.23 7.51 5.03
C ILE A 9 -21.33 8.30 5.77
N GLN A 10 -22.58 8.18 5.30
CA GLN A 10 -23.79 8.69 5.95
C GLN A 10 -24.19 7.79 7.14
N PRO A 11 -24.79 8.33 8.23
CA PRO A 11 -25.09 7.54 9.42
C PRO A 11 -26.43 6.83 9.30
N SER A 12 -26.45 5.52 9.58
CA SER A 12 -27.66 4.81 10.01
C SER A 12 -27.46 4.32 11.44
N ILE A 13 -28.43 4.63 12.29
CA ILE A 13 -28.44 4.46 13.74
C ILE A 13 -28.62 2.98 14.11
N ILE A 14 -28.15 2.62 15.31
CA ILE A 14 -28.49 1.49 16.19
C ILE A 14 -27.38 0.44 16.35
N SER A 15 -26.62 0.56 17.44
CA SER A 15 -26.61 -0.36 18.59
C SER A 15 -25.30 -0.17 19.35
N THR A 16 -25.40 0.40 20.55
CA THR A 16 -24.28 0.61 21.47
C THR A 16 -23.67 -0.71 21.90
N SER A 17 -22.48 -1.00 21.40
CA SER A 17 -21.47 -1.74 22.14
C SER A 17 -20.23 -0.84 22.24
N LEU A 18 -19.94 -0.35 23.44
CA LEU A 18 -18.63 0.27 23.70
C LEU A 18 -17.59 -0.85 23.73
N PHE A 19 -17.08 -1.20 22.56
CA PHE A 19 -15.76 -1.80 22.48
C PHE A 19 -14.74 -0.66 22.46
N THR A 20 -14.21 -0.32 23.63
CA THR A 20 -12.93 0.40 23.68
C THR A 20 -11.84 -0.56 23.22
N PHE A 21 -11.62 -0.64 21.90
CA PHE A 21 -10.37 -1.15 21.38
C PHE A 21 -9.30 -0.10 21.70
N THR A 22 -8.65 -0.22 22.85
CA THR A 22 -7.33 0.38 23.04
C THR A 22 -6.35 -0.43 22.21
N ASN A 23 -6.35 -0.21 20.88
CA ASN A 23 -5.25 -0.64 20.04
C ASN A 23 -4.06 0.27 20.37
N SER A 24 -3.44 0.03 21.52
CA SER A 24 -2.09 0.52 21.79
C SER A 24 -1.14 -0.30 20.93
N PHE A 25 -1.16 -0.06 19.62
CA PHE A 25 -0.05 -0.42 18.77
C PHE A 25 1.11 0.48 19.21
N ASN A 26 1.96 -0.04 20.10
CA ASN A 26 3.29 0.51 20.31
C ASN A 26 4.12 0.13 19.08
N ALA A 27 3.85 0.82 17.98
CA ALA A 27 4.59 0.63 16.75
C ALA A 27 5.85 1.48 16.87
N GLU A 28 6.89 0.86 17.43
CA GLU A 28 8.18 1.49 17.64
C GLU A 28 8.93 1.57 16.30
N VAL A 29 9.39 2.77 15.95
CA VAL A 29 10.23 3.01 14.76
C VAL A 29 11.68 2.84 15.20
N LEU A 30 12.23 1.65 14.97
CA LEU A 30 13.57 1.27 15.44
C LEU A 30 14.67 1.58 14.40
N SER A 31 14.29 1.73 13.14
CA SER A 31 15.17 1.96 12.00
C SER A 31 14.62 2.99 11.01
N TYR A 32 15.50 3.58 10.21
CA TYR A 32 15.14 4.43 9.06
C TYR A 32 14.32 3.69 7.98
N CYS A 33 14.24 2.36 8.06
CA CYS A 33 13.42 1.52 7.19
C CYS A 33 12.05 1.19 7.79
N ASP A 34 11.77 1.54 9.05
CA ASP A 34 10.47 1.28 9.66
C ASP A 34 9.48 2.38 9.31
N TYR A 35 8.19 2.02 9.22
CA TYR A 35 7.13 2.94 8.84
C TYR A 35 5.87 2.68 9.66
N LEU A 36 5.08 3.74 9.84
CA LEU A 36 3.74 3.71 10.38
C LEU A 36 2.77 4.18 9.29
N LEU A 37 1.61 3.54 9.20
CA LEU A 37 0.54 3.97 8.29
C LEU A 37 -0.62 4.52 9.08
N TYR A 38 -1.13 5.66 8.64
CA TYR A 38 -2.29 6.31 9.23
C TYR A 38 -3.39 6.45 8.20
N SER A 39 -4.64 6.23 8.62
CA SER A 39 -5.82 6.57 7.83
C SER A 39 -5.98 8.09 7.72
N PRO A 40 -6.85 8.59 6.83
CA PRO A 40 -7.20 10.02 6.79
C PRO A 40 -7.79 10.54 8.12
N SER A 41 -8.38 9.65 8.92
CA SER A 41 -8.87 9.94 10.27
C SER A 41 -7.79 9.83 11.36
N GLN A 42 -6.51 9.74 10.98
CA GLN A 42 -5.35 9.64 11.85
C GLN A 42 -5.33 8.41 12.76
N ASN A 43 -6.05 7.36 12.37
CA ASN A 43 -5.97 6.07 13.07
C ASN A 43 -4.82 5.27 12.49
N LEU A 44 -4.06 4.58 13.34
CA LEU A 44 -3.02 3.68 12.87
C LEU A 44 -3.65 2.50 12.11
N VAL A 45 -3.07 2.14 10.97
CA VAL A 45 -3.52 1.04 10.12
C VAL A 45 -2.34 0.13 9.81
N SER A 46 -2.59 -1.17 9.65
CA SER A 46 -1.57 -2.11 9.17
C SER A 46 -1.53 -2.15 7.63
N VAL A 47 -0.37 -2.47 7.05
CA VAL A 47 -0.26 -2.68 5.60
C VAL A 47 -1.19 -3.79 5.10
N PHE A 48 -1.44 -4.82 5.92
CA PHE A 48 -2.39 -5.88 5.62
C PHE A 48 -3.83 -5.36 5.54
N SER A 49 -4.28 -4.58 6.52
CA SER A 49 -5.63 -4.00 6.48
C SER A 49 -5.80 -3.05 5.29
N LEU A 50 -4.76 -2.28 4.96
CA LEU A 50 -4.75 -1.44 3.76
C LEU A 50 -4.89 -2.27 2.47
N SER A 51 -4.13 -3.36 2.33
CA SER A 51 -4.17 -4.18 1.11
C SER A 51 -5.55 -4.80 0.88
N ILE A 52 -6.23 -5.27 1.93
CA ILE A 52 -7.61 -5.77 1.85
C ILE A 52 -8.58 -4.69 1.37
N ASN A 53 -8.41 -3.45 1.83
CA ASN A 53 -9.31 -2.34 1.46
C ASN A 53 -9.16 -1.91 0.01
N ILE A 54 -7.98 -2.07 -0.59
CA ILE A 54 -7.68 -1.58 -1.95
C ILE A 54 -7.62 -2.69 -3.00
N ILE A 55 -7.73 -3.97 -2.62
CA ILE A 55 -7.58 -5.10 -3.55
C ILE A 55 -8.60 -5.10 -4.70
N GLN A 56 -9.76 -4.47 -4.50
CA GLN A 56 -10.81 -4.36 -5.51
C GLN A 56 -10.66 -3.12 -6.41
N GLU A 57 -9.72 -2.23 -6.10
CA GLU A 57 -9.49 -1.04 -6.91
C GLU A 57 -8.75 -1.43 -8.20
N HIS A 58 -9.14 -0.82 -9.32
CA HIS A 58 -8.52 -1.11 -10.62
C HIS A 58 -7.10 -0.54 -10.72
N VAL A 59 -6.85 0.61 -10.09
CA VAL A 59 -5.55 1.29 -10.09
C VAL A 59 -5.31 1.89 -8.71
N VAL A 60 -4.17 1.58 -8.13
CA VAL A 60 -3.68 2.19 -6.89
C VAL A 60 -2.44 3.01 -7.23
N LEU A 61 -2.46 4.30 -6.90
CA LEU A 61 -1.30 5.19 -7.06
C LEU A 61 -0.59 5.31 -5.72
N VAL A 62 0.71 5.00 -5.70
CA VAL A 62 1.56 5.11 -4.51
C VAL A 62 2.62 6.16 -4.78
N GLY A 63 2.54 7.28 -4.07
CA GLY A 63 3.55 8.34 -4.16
C GLY A 63 4.81 8.00 -3.37
N GLU A 64 5.93 8.59 -3.75
CA GLU A 64 7.22 8.41 -3.09
C GLU A 64 7.90 9.76 -2.81
N TRP A 65 8.68 9.80 -1.73
CA TRP A 65 9.75 10.77 -1.56
C TRP A 65 11.07 10.03 -1.76
N TYR A 66 11.76 10.31 -2.88
CA TYR A 66 12.89 9.58 -3.48
C TYR A 66 14.13 9.28 -2.61
N THR A 67 14.12 9.63 -1.33
CA THR A 67 15.26 9.45 -0.41
C THR A 67 14.83 8.84 0.93
N ARG A 68 13.71 8.12 0.98
CA ARG A 68 13.16 7.55 2.22
C ARG A 68 13.09 6.01 2.14
N PRO A 69 14.06 5.28 2.72
CA PRO A 69 14.08 3.81 2.73
C PRO A 69 12.79 3.16 3.25
N ALA A 70 12.17 3.76 4.27
CA ALA A 70 10.87 3.35 4.80
C ALA A 70 9.77 3.31 3.73
N MET A 71 9.78 4.21 2.74
CA MET A 71 8.79 4.21 1.65
C MET A 71 9.01 3.07 0.67
N HIS A 72 10.26 2.76 0.33
CA HIS A 72 10.57 1.59 -0.50
C HIS A 72 10.16 0.28 0.19
N ARG A 73 10.42 0.17 1.50
CA ARG A 73 9.98 -0.98 2.28
C ARG A 73 8.46 -1.09 2.33
N PHE A 74 7.75 0.01 2.58
CA PHE A 74 6.30 0.05 2.51
C PHE A 74 5.75 -0.38 1.14
N GLN A 75 6.29 0.16 0.04
CA GLN A 75 5.88 -0.20 -1.32
C GLN A 75 6.08 -1.70 -1.58
N SER A 76 7.21 -2.25 -1.14
CA SER A 76 7.54 -3.68 -1.27
C SER A 76 6.59 -4.56 -0.47
N ASP A 77 6.33 -4.18 0.80
CA ASP A 77 5.39 -4.90 1.67
C ASP A 77 3.96 -4.85 1.13
N LEU A 78 3.51 -3.69 0.66
CA LEU A 78 2.19 -3.52 0.07
C LEU A 78 2.04 -4.37 -1.19
N TYR A 79 3.01 -4.31 -2.11
CA TYR A 79 2.94 -5.06 -3.37
C TYR A 79 2.95 -6.57 -3.12
N ARG A 80 3.76 -7.06 -2.17
CA ARG A 80 3.73 -8.47 -1.74
C ARG A 80 2.33 -8.88 -1.28
N HIS A 81 1.69 -8.10 -0.41
CA HIS A 81 0.34 -8.40 0.06
C HIS A 81 -0.72 -8.35 -1.04
N LEU A 82 -0.55 -7.51 -2.06
CA LEU A 82 -1.45 -7.47 -3.22
C LEU A 82 -1.25 -8.69 -4.13
N LEU A 83 0.01 -9.07 -4.40
CA LEU A 83 0.33 -10.26 -5.19
C LEU A 83 -0.19 -11.55 -4.55
N GLU A 84 -0.09 -11.70 -3.22
CA GLU A 84 -0.63 -12.85 -2.47
C GLU A 84 -2.15 -13.02 -2.65
N LYS A 85 -2.88 -11.94 -3.01
CA LYS A 85 -4.34 -11.96 -3.19
C LYS A 85 -4.76 -11.89 -4.66
N ASN A 86 -3.90 -11.37 -5.52
CA ASN A 86 -4.13 -11.25 -6.94
C ASN A 86 -2.80 -11.41 -7.69
N GLU A 87 -2.55 -12.62 -8.18
CA GLU A 87 -1.35 -12.95 -8.96
C GLU A 87 -1.24 -12.15 -10.27
N LYS A 88 -2.33 -11.50 -10.71
CA LYS A 88 -2.36 -10.65 -11.91
C LYS A 88 -2.08 -9.18 -11.60
N ALA A 89 -1.73 -8.83 -10.36
CA ALA A 89 -1.37 -7.46 -10.01
C ALA A 89 -0.07 -7.03 -10.73
N ALA A 90 -0.21 -6.14 -11.70
CA ALA A 90 0.93 -5.54 -12.39
C ALA A 90 1.47 -4.34 -11.60
N LEU A 91 2.80 -4.20 -11.53
CA LEU A 91 3.48 -3.05 -10.95
C LEU A 91 4.03 -2.15 -12.05
N SER A 92 3.61 -0.88 -12.06
CA SER A 92 4.21 0.16 -12.88
C SER A 92 5.09 1.04 -12.01
N MET A 93 6.32 1.30 -12.43
CA MET A 93 7.30 2.08 -11.67
C MET A 93 7.77 3.29 -12.49
N GLU A 94 7.91 4.45 -11.84
CA GLU A 94 8.41 5.67 -12.49
C GLU A 94 9.87 5.50 -12.98
N GLN A 95 10.64 4.66 -12.30
CA GLN A 95 12.03 4.38 -12.58
C GLN A 95 12.26 3.71 -13.95
N PHE A 96 11.25 3.05 -14.51
CA PHE A 96 11.35 2.35 -15.79
C PHE A 96 10.52 3.04 -16.86
N ILE A 97 11.16 3.37 -17.98
CA ILE A 97 10.46 3.87 -19.17
C ILE A 97 9.94 2.70 -20.01
N ARG A 98 8.80 2.89 -20.68
CA ARG A 98 8.15 1.84 -21.49
C ARG A 98 9.07 1.14 -22.51
N PRO A 99 9.99 1.83 -23.23
CA PRO A 99 10.89 1.16 -24.17
C PRO A 99 11.80 0.11 -23.54
N GLU A 100 12.08 0.20 -22.24
CA GLU A 100 12.96 -0.72 -21.52
C GLU A 100 12.25 -1.97 -21.00
N GLN A 101 10.95 -2.16 -21.27
CA GLN A 101 10.19 -3.31 -20.78
C GLN A 101 10.82 -4.64 -21.21
N LEU A 102 11.32 -4.73 -22.44
CA LEU A 102 11.98 -5.96 -22.93
C LEU A 102 13.24 -6.28 -22.11
N THR A 103 14.03 -5.27 -21.76
CA THR A 103 15.22 -5.45 -20.91
C THR A 103 14.82 -5.92 -19.50
N LEU A 104 13.77 -5.31 -18.94
CA LEU A 104 13.25 -5.66 -17.62
C LEU A 104 12.68 -7.09 -17.59
N ASP A 105 11.92 -7.49 -18.61
CA ASP A 105 11.34 -8.83 -18.72
C ASP A 105 12.45 -9.90 -18.75
N ARG A 106 13.50 -9.66 -19.53
CA ARG A 106 14.67 -10.56 -19.60
C ARG A 106 15.37 -10.71 -18.25
N TYR A 107 15.51 -9.61 -17.51
CA TYR A 107 16.09 -9.65 -16.15
C TYR A 107 15.20 -10.44 -15.18
N LEU A 108 13.89 -10.18 -15.18
CA LEU A 108 12.92 -10.90 -14.33
C LEU A 108 12.83 -12.40 -14.67
N ASN A 109 13.03 -12.76 -15.94
CA ASN A 109 13.10 -14.16 -16.40
C ASN A 109 14.48 -14.81 -16.20
N SER A 110 15.43 -14.13 -15.56
CA SER A 110 16.81 -14.62 -15.36
C SER A 110 17.57 -14.91 -16.65
N GLU A 111 17.24 -14.23 -17.75
CA GLU A 111 17.96 -14.33 -19.03
C GLU A 111 19.21 -13.45 -19.08
N ILE A 112 19.25 -12.40 -18.23
CA ILE A 112 20.38 -11.47 -18.05
C ILE A 112 20.51 -11.10 -16.57
N GLY A 113 21.73 -10.80 -16.11
CA GLY A 113 22.05 -10.51 -14.70
C GLY A 113 22.86 -11.63 -14.08
#